data_AF-A0A7S1S5X6-F1
#
_entry.id   AF-A0A7S1S5X6-F1
#
_cell.length_a   1.000
_cell.length_b   1.000
_cell.length_c   1.000
_cell.angle_alpha   90.00
_cell.angle_beta   90.00
_cell.angle_gamma   90.00
#
_symmetry.space_group_name_H-M   'P 1'
#
loop_
_entity.id
_entity.type
_entity.pdbx_description
1 polymer ?
#
loop_
_entity_poly.entity_id
_entity_poly.type
_entity_poly.pdbx_seq_one_letter_code
_entity_poly.pdbx_strand_id
1 'polypeptide(L)'
;WAARLHRPCQVVVIDFGCATDPREQGHMRVGARHIRAPEVVLGLPWSFSADLWSLGCALNVLYTGERLFPVHGDMEHLAAMEHVLEARVPAEMGLRTAERIRAKGVVFDGSGRLEWPRRAPSRHLVQRVERMPTLGAQILPRHRELLELL
;
A
#
# COMPACT_ATOMS: atom_id res chain seq x y z
N TRP A 1 -5.92 -35.80 -21.77
CA TRP A 1 -6.42 -34.85 -20.77
C TRP A 1 -5.66 -35.07 -19.48
N ALA A 2 -4.59 -34.32 -19.26
CA ALA A 2 -3.76 -34.47 -18.06
C ALA A 2 -4.52 -33.97 -16.84
N ALA A 3 -4.69 -34.82 -15.83
CA ALA A 3 -5.22 -34.44 -14.53
C ALA A 3 -4.32 -33.34 -13.95
N ARG A 4 -4.87 -32.13 -13.76
CA ARG A 4 -4.25 -31.09 -12.94
C ARG A 4 -4.07 -31.67 -11.54
N LEU A 5 -2.85 -32.02 -11.18
CA LEU A 5 -2.49 -32.34 -9.82
C LEU A 5 -2.65 -31.07 -8.98
N HIS A 6 -3.79 -30.93 -8.30
CA HIS A 6 -3.94 -29.98 -7.19
C HIS A 6 -3.07 -30.50 -6.03
N ARG A 7 -1.76 -30.24 -6.09
CA ARG A 7 -0.92 -30.41 -4.92
C ARG A 7 -1.35 -29.36 -3.90
N PRO A 8 -1.57 -29.73 -2.63
CA PRO A 8 -1.85 -28.74 -1.59
C PRO A 8 -0.70 -27.73 -1.54
N CYS A 9 -1.03 -26.45 -1.69
CA CYS A 9 -0.09 -25.36 -1.49
C CYS A 9 0.03 -25.12 0.02
N GLN A 10 1.06 -25.68 0.65
CA GLN A 10 1.38 -25.36 2.04
C GLN A 10 2.23 -24.10 2.06
N VAL A 11 1.70 -23.06 2.69
CA VAL A 11 2.39 -21.79 2.90
C VAL A 11 2.76 -21.67 4.37
N VAL A 12 3.97 -21.22 4.64
CA VAL A 12 4.46 -20.91 5.98
C VAL A 12 4.97 -19.48 6.02
N VAL A 13 4.65 -18.77 7.10
CA VAL A 13 5.18 -17.43 7.35
C VAL A 13 6.57 -17.56 7.96
N ILE A 14 7.53 -16.79 7.45
CA ILE A 14 8.93 -16.77 7.89
C ILE A 14 9.35 -15.34 8.24
N ASP A 15 10.59 -15.19 8.71
CA ASP A 15 11.23 -13.89 8.99
C ASP A 15 10.53 -13.05 10.06
N PHE A 16 10.48 -13.59 11.28
CA PHE A 16 9.95 -12.91 12.46
C PHE A 16 10.93 -11.88 13.07
N GLY A 17 12.01 -11.50 12.38
CA GLY A 17 13.03 -10.60 12.91
C GLY A 17 12.54 -9.17 13.19
N CYS A 18 11.43 -8.78 12.56
CA CYS A 18 10.75 -7.50 12.79
C CYS A 18 9.42 -7.64 13.56
N ALA A 19 9.08 -8.83 14.08
CA ALA A 19 7.83 -9.04 14.79
C ALA A 19 7.83 -8.26 16.12
N THR A 20 6.69 -7.66 16.43
CA THR A 20 6.47 -6.91 17.67
C THR A 20 5.33 -7.52 18.47
N ASP A 21 5.24 -7.20 19.77
CA ASP A 21 4.11 -7.64 20.58
C ASP A 21 2.81 -7.01 20.05
N PRO A 22 1.74 -7.79 19.79
CA PRO A 22 0.49 -7.27 19.24
C PRO A 22 -0.24 -6.32 20.21
N ARG A 23 0.14 -6.28 21.49
CA ARG A 23 -0.41 -5.36 22.50
C ARG A 23 0.28 -3.99 22.46
N GLU A 24 1.39 -3.87 21.77
CA GLU A 24 2.16 -2.64 21.65
C GLU A 24 1.85 -1.93 20.33
N GLN A 25 1.82 -0.59 20.36
CA GLN A 25 1.76 0.18 19.13
C GLN A 25 3.17 0.38 18.58
N GLY A 26 3.32 0.10 17.31
CA GLY A 26 4.57 0.32 16.62
C GLY A 26 4.70 1.78 16.16
N HIS A 27 5.90 2.35 16.31
CA HIS A 27 6.22 3.71 15.87
C HIS A 27 7.37 3.77 14.86
N MET A 28 8.05 2.64 14.68
CA MET A 28 9.18 2.50 13.77
C MET A 28 8.70 2.34 12.33
N ARG A 29 9.58 2.67 11.38
CA ARG A 29 9.29 2.50 9.96
C ARG A 29 9.59 1.06 9.54
N VAL A 30 8.53 0.24 9.45
CA VAL A 30 8.61 -1.20 9.12
C VAL A 30 8.15 -1.49 7.69
N GLY A 31 8.31 -2.75 7.27
CA GLY A 31 7.87 -3.27 5.98
C GLY A 31 8.70 -2.82 4.78
N ALA A 32 8.74 -3.63 3.73
CA ALA A 32 9.30 -3.21 2.45
C ALA A 32 8.43 -2.11 1.83
N ARG A 33 9.05 -1.20 1.07
CA ARG A 33 8.37 0.02 0.57
C ARG A 33 7.03 -0.27 -0.12
N HIS A 34 6.97 -1.27 -0.98
CA HIS A 34 5.83 -1.56 -1.87
C HIS A 34 4.66 -2.27 -1.17
N ILE A 35 4.82 -2.73 0.07
CA ILE A 35 3.77 -3.32 0.90
C ILE A 35 3.51 -2.52 2.16
N ARG A 36 4.12 -1.33 2.30
CA ARG A 36 4.04 -0.54 3.52
C ARG A 36 2.69 0.16 3.62
N ALA A 37 1.98 -0.08 4.71
CA ALA A 37 0.69 0.53 5.01
C ALA A 37 0.78 2.07 5.11
N PRO A 38 -0.31 2.79 4.79
CA PRO A 38 -0.35 4.26 4.79
C PRO A 38 0.04 4.86 6.15
N GLU A 39 -0.42 4.28 7.27
CA GLU A 39 -0.05 4.74 8.62
C GLU A 39 1.47 4.69 8.85
N VAL A 40 2.15 3.66 8.35
CA VAL A 40 3.60 3.50 8.47
C VAL A 40 4.33 4.48 7.54
N VAL A 41 3.81 4.73 6.32
CA VAL A 41 4.35 5.74 5.41
C VAL A 41 4.27 7.14 6.04
N LEU A 42 3.15 7.45 6.68
CA LEU A 42 2.86 8.73 7.34
C LEU A 42 3.53 8.89 8.72
N GLY A 43 4.18 7.84 9.21
CA GLY A 43 4.85 7.85 10.51
C GLY A 43 3.89 7.91 11.70
N LEU A 44 2.66 7.45 11.50
CA LEU A 44 1.64 7.29 12.52
C LEU A 44 1.87 5.98 13.30
N PRO A 45 1.28 5.83 14.50
CA PRO A 45 1.24 4.55 15.19
C PRO A 45 0.54 3.49 14.32
N TRP A 46 1.06 2.27 14.35
CA TRP A 46 0.52 1.13 13.61
C TRP A 46 0.30 -0.07 14.52
N SER A 47 -0.49 -1.02 14.03
CA SER A 47 -0.86 -2.27 14.71
C SER A 47 -0.94 -3.41 13.70
N PHE A 48 -1.62 -4.51 14.02
CA PHE A 48 -1.89 -5.62 13.10
C PHE A 48 -2.57 -5.18 11.79
N SER A 49 -3.20 -3.99 11.74
CA SER A 49 -3.73 -3.41 10.49
C SER A 49 -2.67 -3.28 9.40
N ALA A 50 -1.41 -3.03 9.76
CA ALA A 50 -0.31 -2.91 8.80
C ALA A 50 0.04 -4.26 8.16
N ASP A 51 -0.16 -5.36 8.87
CA ASP A 51 0.01 -6.71 8.34
C ASP A 51 -1.12 -7.07 7.38
N LEU A 52 -2.37 -6.68 7.69
CA LEU A 52 -3.50 -6.86 6.78
C LEU A 52 -3.31 -6.11 5.46
N TRP A 53 -2.81 -4.87 5.52
CA TRP A 53 -2.43 -4.13 4.32
C TRP A 53 -1.35 -4.86 3.51
N SER A 54 -0.31 -5.34 4.19
CA SER A 54 0.80 -6.06 3.56
C SER A 54 0.33 -7.37 2.92
N LEU A 55 -0.61 -8.06 3.56
CA LEU A 55 -1.25 -9.26 3.04
C LEU A 55 -2.05 -8.97 1.76
N GLY A 56 -2.87 -7.92 1.72
CA GLY A 56 -3.59 -7.51 0.51
C GLY A 56 -2.63 -7.24 -0.66
N CYS A 57 -1.53 -6.53 -0.40
CA CYS A 57 -0.48 -6.31 -1.41
C CYS A 57 0.15 -7.64 -1.89
N ALA A 58 0.42 -8.58 -0.97
CA ALA A 58 0.99 -9.88 -1.30
C ALA A 58 0.03 -10.76 -2.11
N LEU A 59 -1.27 -10.75 -1.78
CA LEU A 59 -2.30 -11.44 -2.55
C LEU A 59 -2.39 -10.90 -3.98
N ASN A 60 -2.30 -9.57 -4.17
CA ASN A 60 -2.26 -8.99 -5.50
C ASN A 60 -1.02 -9.45 -6.29
N VAL A 61 0.15 -9.54 -5.65
CA VAL A 61 1.38 -10.06 -6.30
C VAL A 61 1.21 -11.53 -6.69
N LEU A 62 0.62 -12.36 -5.84
CA LEU A 62 0.36 -13.77 -6.14
C LEU A 62 -0.61 -13.92 -7.33
N TYR A 63 -1.58 -13.02 -7.45
CA TYR A 63 -2.57 -13.04 -8.52
C TYR A 63 -2.02 -12.50 -9.86
N THR A 64 -1.31 -11.38 -9.83
CA THR A 64 -0.88 -10.64 -11.04
C THR A 64 0.56 -10.96 -11.47
N GLY A 65 1.40 -11.42 -10.55
CA GLY A 65 2.85 -11.52 -10.73
C GLY A 65 3.59 -10.18 -10.55
N GLU A 66 2.88 -9.07 -10.33
CA GLU A 66 3.42 -7.72 -10.31
C GLU A 66 3.17 -7.01 -8.98
N ARG A 67 4.02 -6.04 -8.64
CA ARG A 67 3.84 -5.24 -7.42
C ARG A 67 2.62 -4.35 -7.57
N LEU A 68 1.74 -4.35 -6.56
CA LEU A 68 0.58 -3.45 -6.51
C LEU A 68 1.01 -1.97 -6.57
N PHE A 69 2.09 -1.62 -5.86
CA PHE A 69 2.66 -0.27 -5.84
C PHE A 69 4.15 -0.25 -6.26
N PRO A 70 4.47 -0.11 -7.56
CA PRO A 70 5.84 -0.09 -8.06
C PRO A 70 6.50 1.31 -7.94
N VAL A 71 6.66 1.79 -6.71
CA VAL A 71 7.04 3.19 -6.38
C VAL A 71 8.38 3.31 -5.65
N HIS A 72 8.96 4.51 -5.64
CA HIS A 72 10.25 4.78 -4.97
C HIS A 72 10.19 5.88 -3.89
N GLY A 73 9.19 6.75 -3.92
CA GLY A 73 9.02 7.85 -2.95
C GLY A 73 7.75 7.70 -2.10
N ASP A 74 7.71 8.35 -0.93
CA ASP A 74 6.56 8.28 -0.03
C ASP A 74 5.35 9.07 -0.59
N MET A 75 5.58 10.26 -1.14
CA MET A 75 4.53 11.06 -1.78
C MET A 75 3.91 10.32 -2.97
N GLU A 76 4.76 9.70 -3.80
CA GLU A 76 4.32 8.87 -4.91
C GLU A 76 3.58 7.61 -4.43
N HIS A 77 4.04 6.99 -3.34
CA HIS A 77 3.38 5.80 -2.80
C HIS A 77 1.95 6.11 -2.37
N LEU A 78 1.74 7.21 -1.63
CA LEU A 78 0.40 7.64 -1.22
C LEU A 78 -0.48 8.00 -2.43
N ALA A 79 0.08 8.66 -3.45
CA ALA A 79 -0.65 8.95 -4.68
C ALA A 79 -1.02 7.69 -5.45
N ALA A 80 -0.13 6.70 -5.50
CA ALA A 80 -0.40 5.39 -6.09
C ALA A 80 -1.49 4.64 -5.32
N MET A 81 -1.50 4.71 -3.98
CA MET A 81 -2.60 4.17 -3.17
C MET A 81 -3.94 4.83 -3.55
N GLU A 82 -4.01 6.16 -3.60
CA GLU A 82 -5.27 6.85 -3.93
C GLU A 82 -5.78 6.54 -5.35
N HIS A 83 -4.84 6.41 -6.30
CA HIS A 83 -5.17 6.12 -7.69
C HIS A 83 -5.59 4.66 -7.90
N VAL A 84 -4.79 3.71 -7.40
CA VAL A 84 -5.03 2.27 -7.63
C VAL A 84 -6.25 1.78 -6.86
N LEU A 85 -6.44 2.22 -5.61
CA LEU A 85 -7.57 1.80 -4.78
C LEU A 85 -8.83 2.64 -5.03
N GLU A 86 -8.74 3.67 -5.86
CA GLU A 86 -9.84 4.62 -6.14
C GLU A 86 -10.45 5.22 -4.87
N ALA A 87 -9.63 5.37 -3.82
CA ALA A 87 -10.03 5.79 -2.48
C ALA A 87 -9.02 6.77 -1.90
N ARG A 88 -9.49 7.85 -1.26
CA ARG A 88 -8.61 8.85 -0.66
C ARG A 88 -7.99 8.34 0.64
N VAL A 89 -6.75 8.77 0.92
CA VAL A 89 -6.20 8.63 2.27
C VAL A 89 -7.12 9.39 3.23
N PRO A 90 -7.57 8.77 4.34
CA PRO A 90 -8.43 9.45 5.30
C PRO A 90 -7.84 10.78 5.75
N ALA A 91 -8.65 11.84 5.68
CA ALA A 91 -8.22 13.21 5.99
C ALA A 91 -7.53 13.33 7.36
N GLU A 92 -8.03 12.59 8.36
CA GLU A 92 -7.46 12.57 9.71
C GLU A 92 -5.99 12.09 9.69
N MET A 93 -5.66 11.09 8.88
CA MET A 93 -4.28 10.62 8.73
C MET A 93 -3.40 11.70 8.11
N GLY A 94 -3.92 12.40 7.08
CA GLY A 94 -3.24 13.52 6.44
C GLY A 94 -2.95 14.66 7.40
N LEU A 95 -3.90 15.01 8.28
CA LEU A 95 -3.73 16.02 9.33
C LEU A 95 -2.70 15.58 10.39
N ARG A 96 -2.72 14.30 10.79
CA ARG A 96 -1.85 13.74 11.84
C ARG A 96 -0.45 13.33 11.36
N THR A 97 -0.16 13.41 10.07
CA THR A 97 1.13 13.04 9.47
C THR A 97 2.31 13.57 10.30
N ALA A 98 3.25 12.69 10.65
CA ALA A 98 4.39 13.04 11.50
C ALA A 98 5.27 14.11 10.84
N GLU A 99 5.80 15.04 11.64
CA GLU A 99 6.59 16.18 11.15
C GLU A 99 7.81 15.74 10.33
N ARG A 100 8.50 14.68 10.76
CA ARG A 100 9.63 14.07 10.02
C ARG A 100 9.27 13.56 8.63
N ILE A 101 7.99 13.25 8.38
CA ILE A 101 7.50 12.81 7.06
C ILE A 101 7.14 14.02 6.21
N ARG A 102 6.56 15.07 6.81
CA ARG A 102 6.34 16.37 6.14
C ARG A 102 7.66 16.99 5.68
N ALA A 103 8.68 16.98 6.53
CA ALA A 103 10.03 17.44 6.22
C ALA A 103 10.69 16.67 5.05
N LYS A 104 10.23 15.45 4.75
CA LYS A 104 10.68 14.63 3.60
C LYS A 104 9.89 14.90 2.32
N GLY A 105 9.01 15.89 2.31
CA GLY A 105 8.28 16.34 1.13
C GLY A 105 6.92 15.68 0.91
N VAL A 106 6.37 14.97 1.91
CA VAL A 106 4.96 14.53 1.87
C VAL A 106 4.07 15.69 2.31
N VAL A 107 3.19 16.16 1.43
CA VAL A 107 2.41 17.38 1.66
C VAL A 107 0.91 17.08 1.61
N PHE A 108 0.20 17.54 2.65
CA PHE A 108 -1.26 17.53 2.74
C PHE A 108 -1.76 18.97 2.88
N ASP A 109 -2.93 19.27 2.32
CA ASP A 109 -3.60 20.56 2.48
C ASP A 109 -4.21 20.73 3.89
N GLY A 110 -4.75 21.90 4.18
CA GLY A 110 -5.37 22.20 5.49
C GLY A 110 -6.60 21.36 5.83
N SER A 111 -7.13 20.59 4.87
CA SER A 111 -8.22 19.63 5.09
C SER A 111 -7.72 18.18 5.21
N GLY A 112 -6.41 17.96 5.20
CA GLY A 112 -5.82 16.63 5.29
C GLY A 112 -5.83 15.85 3.97
N ARG A 113 -6.02 16.51 2.82
CA ARG A 113 -5.93 15.84 1.50
C ARG A 113 -4.53 15.91 0.94
N LEU A 114 -4.08 14.83 0.32
CA LEU A 114 -2.77 14.77 -0.30
C LEU A 114 -2.66 15.85 -1.39
N GLU A 115 -1.63 16.70 -1.35
CA GLU A 115 -1.41 17.73 -2.39
C GLU A 115 -0.81 17.12 -3.67
N TRP A 116 -1.45 16.10 -4.22
CA TRP A 116 -1.08 15.48 -5.49
C TRP A 116 -2.10 15.85 -6.59
N PRO A 117 -1.67 16.21 -7.82
CA PRO A 117 -0.29 16.26 -8.32
C PRO A 117 0.45 17.59 -8.06
N ARG A 118 -0.18 18.58 -7.39
CA ARG A 118 0.36 19.94 -7.23
C ARG A 118 1.76 19.99 -6.60
N ARG A 119 2.04 19.11 -5.63
CA ARG A 119 3.32 18.99 -4.92
C ARG A 119 4.10 17.74 -5.31
N ALA A 120 3.82 17.15 -6.47
CA ALA A 120 4.58 16.02 -6.96
C ALA A 120 6.06 16.41 -7.17
N PRO A 121 7.04 15.56 -6.82
CA PRO A 121 8.46 15.88 -7.03
C PRO A 121 8.86 16.06 -8.50
N SER A 122 8.18 15.39 -9.43
CA SER A 122 8.37 15.59 -10.86
C SER A 122 7.14 15.15 -11.67
N ARG A 123 6.99 15.71 -12.87
CA ARG A 123 5.92 15.33 -13.81
C ARG A 123 6.01 13.85 -14.24
N HIS A 124 7.21 13.29 -14.28
CA HIS A 124 7.41 11.89 -14.64
C HIS A 124 6.76 10.95 -13.61
N LEU A 125 6.83 11.28 -12.31
CA LEU A 125 6.17 10.48 -11.27
C LEU A 125 4.63 10.60 -11.35
N VAL A 126 4.11 11.79 -11.72
CA VAL A 126 2.68 11.98 -11.99
C VAL A 126 2.20 11.04 -13.09
N GLN A 127 2.88 11.06 -14.24
CA GLN A 127 2.56 10.18 -15.36
C GLN A 127 2.70 8.70 -15.00
N ARG A 128 3.64 8.34 -14.13
CA ARG A 128 3.81 6.96 -13.67
C ARG A 128 2.62 6.49 -12.87
N VAL A 129 2.12 7.30 -11.92
CA VAL A 129 0.91 6.99 -11.14
C VAL A 129 -0.32 6.92 -12.04
N GLU A 130 -0.52 7.90 -12.92
CA GLU A 130 -1.69 7.94 -13.82
C GLU A 130 -1.78 6.73 -14.78
N ARG A 131 -0.65 6.09 -15.09
CA ARG A 131 -0.59 4.89 -15.94
C ARG A 131 -0.84 3.59 -15.18
N MET A 132 -0.89 3.61 -13.84
CA MET A 132 -1.16 2.41 -13.07
C MET A 132 -2.62 1.98 -13.30
N PRO A 133 -2.88 0.68 -13.54
CA PRO A 133 -4.25 0.18 -13.59
C PRO A 133 -4.87 0.24 -12.19
N THR A 134 -6.16 0.60 -12.11
CA THR A 134 -6.90 0.49 -10.85
C THR A 134 -6.98 -0.96 -10.39
N LEU A 135 -7.19 -1.20 -9.10
CA LEU A 135 -7.27 -2.54 -8.53
C LEU A 135 -8.34 -3.36 -9.27
N GLY A 136 -9.52 -2.77 -9.51
CA GLY A 136 -10.60 -3.41 -10.26
C GLY A 136 -10.22 -3.77 -11.70
N ALA A 137 -9.36 -2.99 -12.34
CA ALA A 137 -8.87 -3.27 -13.70
C ALA A 137 -7.79 -4.37 -13.75
N GLN A 138 -7.14 -4.66 -12.62
CA GLN A 138 -6.14 -5.73 -12.50
C GLN A 138 -6.77 -7.12 -12.32
N ILE A 139 -8.01 -7.19 -11.82
CA ILE A 139 -8.71 -8.43 -11.54
C ILE A 139 -9.61 -8.84 -12.72
N LEU A 140 -9.56 -10.12 -13.11
CA LEU A 140 -10.39 -10.62 -14.20
C LEU A 140 -11.87 -10.57 -13.78
N PRO A 141 -12.81 -10.27 -14.69
CA PRO A 141 -14.23 -10.17 -14.33
C PRO A 141 -14.80 -11.41 -13.61
N ARG A 142 -14.33 -12.61 -13.98
CA ARG A 142 -14.69 -13.89 -13.37
C ARG A 142 -14.13 -14.12 -11.96
N HIS A 143 -13.21 -13.28 -11.50
CA HIS A 143 -12.59 -13.36 -10.17
C HIS A 143 -12.90 -12.14 -9.31
N ARG A 144 -13.97 -11.39 -9.61
CA ARG A 144 -14.31 -10.16 -8.88
C ARG A 144 -14.50 -10.36 -7.38
N GLU A 145 -14.91 -11.54 -6.93
CA GLU A 145 -15.00 -11.89 -5.52
C GLU A 145 -13.64 -11.75 -4.79
N LEU A 146 -12.51 -11.84 -5.51
CA LEU A 146 -11.19 -11.58 -4.91
C LEU A 146 -11.00 -10.12 -4.48
N LEU A 147 -11.78 -9.18 -5.00
CA LEU A 147 -11.74 -7.78 -4.55
C LEU A 147 -12.26 -7.64 -3.11
N GLU A 148 -12.99 -8.61 -2.57
CA GLU A 148 -13.39 -8.59 -1.16
C GLU A 148 -12.22 -8.95 -0.22
N LEU A 149 -11.14 -9.52 -0.77
CA LEU A 149 -9.94 -9.92 -0.05
C LEU A 149 -8.79 -8.89 -0.17
N LEU A 150 -8.95 -7.87 -1.02
CA LEU A 150 -7.93 -6.88 -1.41
C LEU A 150 -8.37 -5.46 -1.04
#